data_AF-A0AAW2UY58-F1
#
_entry.id   AF-A0AAW2UY58-F1
#
_cell.length_a   1.000
_cell.length_b   1.000
_cell.length_c   1.000
_cell.angle_alpha   90.00
_cell.angle_beta   90.00
_cell.angle_gamma   90.00
#
_symmetry.space_group_name_H-M   'P 1'
#
loop_
_entity.id
_entity.type
_entity.pdbx_description
1 polymer ?
#
loop_
_entity_poly.entity_id
_entity_poly.type
_entity_poly.pdbx_seq_one_letter_code
_entity_poly.pdbx_strand_id
1 'polypeptide(L)'
;MVGVGEDLIQLKDRLVGQPSKALHVIPIVGMGGIGKTALARNLYDDPSVISHFDACAWTTISQDYNKGEQFSNILSLSYNHLPDHLRPCFLYMGAFPEDYEIRTSRLIKLWAAEGFVRAIPNKSLEEAAKMHLKALVDRNLLFVHRQETKGM
;
A
#
# COMPACT_ATOMS: atom_id res chain seq x y z
N MET A 1 18.54 28.43 16.49
CA MET A 1 18.31 27.77 15.19
C MET A 1 19.44 26.76 14.96
N VAL A 2 19.45 25.71 15.77
CA VAL A 2 20.39 24.57 15.76
C VAL A 2 19.50 23.36 16.06
N GLY A 3 19.52 22.31 15.21
CA GLY A 3 18.73 21.09 15.43
C GLY A 3 17.96 20.57 14.20
N VAL A 4 17.36 21.46 13.39
CA VAL A 4 16.47 21.04 12.27
C VAL A 4 17.22 20.21 11.21
N GLY A 5 18.49 20.53 10.94
CA GLY A 5 19.30 19.81 9.94
C GLY A 5 19.71 18.41 10.39
N GLU A 6 20.10 18.25 11.65
CA GLU A 6 20.48 16.94 12.21
C GLU A 6 19.26 16.03 12.35
N ASP A 7 18.12 16.57 12.79
CA ASP A 7 16.85 15.85 12.87
C ASP A 7 16.42 15.32 11.50
N LEU A 8 16.57 16.14 10.44
CA LEU A 8 16.23 15.75 9.08
C LEU A 8 17.12 14.60 8.57
N ILE A 9 18.43 14.68 8.81
CA ILE A 9 19.39 13.63 8.41
C ILE A 9 19.06 12.31 9.12
N GLN A 10 18.86 12.35 10.44
CA GLN A 10 18.54 11.15 11.20
C GLN A 10 17.20 10.53 10.78
N LEU A 11 16.18 11.35 10.52
CA LEU A 11 14.87 10.86 10.05
C LEU A 11 14.99 10.23 8.67
N LYS A 12 15.74 10.84 7.78
CA LYS A 12 16.00 10.35 6.43
C LYS A 12 16.74 9.02 6.43
N ASP A 13 17.79 8.87 7.22
CA ASP A 13 18.52 7.61 7.36
C ASP A 13 17.64 6.49 7.90
N ARG A 14 16.69 6.81 8.78
CA ARG A 14 15.71 5.85 9.30
C ARG A 14 14.64 5.45 8.27
N LEU A 15 14.28 6.35 7.35
CA LEU A 15 13.27 6.12 6.30
C LEU A 15 13.83 5.38 5.09
N VAL A 16 15.00 5.81 4.61
CA VAL A 16 15.65 5.33 3.38
C VAL A 16 16.71 4.25 3.66
N GLY A 17 16.95 3.97 4.95
CA GLY A 17 17.92 2.99 5.42
C GLY A 17 17.58 1.54 5.09
N GLN A 18 17.93 0.61 5.99
CA GLN A 18 17.88 -0.82 5.67
C GLN A 18 16.46 -1.28 5.28
N PRO A 19 16.32 -2.05 4.19
CA PRO A 19 15.05 -2.59 3.76
C PRO A 19 14.53 -3.57 4.81
N SER A 20 13.43 -3.22 5.47
CA SER A 20 12.73 -4.07 6.40
C SER A 20 11.37 -4.43 5.83
N LYS A 21 10.96 -5.69 5.97
CA LYS A 21 9.62 -6.15 5.56
C LYS A 21 8.52 -5.73 6.55
N ALA A 22 8.89 -5.15 7.69
CA ALA A 22 7.93 -4.70 8.71
C ALA A 22 7.47 -3.26 8.41
N LEU A 23 6.24 -2.94 8.82
CA LEU A 23 5.74 -1.57 8.78
C LEU A 23 6.52 -0.71 9.79
N HIS A 24 7.18 0.35 9.32
CA HIS A 24 7.92 1.30 10.15
C HIS A 24 7.15 2.61 10.32
N VAL A 25 6.88 2.99 11.57
CA VAL A 25 6.21 4.25 11.92
C VAL A 25 7.17 5.14 12.68
N ILE A 26 7.39 6.36 12.21
CA ILE A 26 8.27 7.35 12.85
C ILE A 26 7.44 8.53 13.35
N PRO A 27 7.14 8.62 14.65
CA PRO A 27 6.42 9.76 15.21
C PRO A 27 7.33 10.99 15.29
N ILE A 28 6.84 12.15 14.82
CA ILE A 28 7.49 13.46 15.00
C ILE A 28 6.73 14.20 16.12
N VAL A 29 7.36 14.33 17.28
CA VAL A 29 6.76 14.91 18.50
C VAL A 29 7.46 16.19 18.92
N GLY A 30 6.76 17.04 19.67
CA GLY A 30 7.30 18.33 20.17
C GLY A 30 6.22 19.40 20.35
N MET A 31 6.58 20.52 20.97
CA MET A 31 5.65 21.62 21.26
C MET A 31 5.01 22.23 20.00
N GLY A 32 3.84 22.85 20.15
CA GLY A 32 3.16 23.56 19.05
C GLY A 32 4.04 24.65 18.44
N GLY A 33 3.94 24.89 17.13
CA GLY A 33 4.69 25.94 16.44
C GLY A 33 6.17 25.64 16.14
N ILE A 34 6.75 24.55 16.65
CA ILE A 34 8.18 24.23 16.46
C ILE A 34 8.57 23.78 15.04
N GLY A 35 7.62 23.73 14.10
CA GLY A 35 7.90 23.37 12.71
C GLY A 35 7.88 21.88 12.39
N LYS A 36 7.27 21.02 13.21
CA LYS A 36 7.15 19.55 12.95
C LYS A 36 6.58 19.22 11.57
N THR A 37 5.48 19.89 11.19
CA THR A 37 4.86 19.70 9.89
C THR A 37 5.78 20.15 8.75
N ALA A 38 6.60 21.18 8.99
CA ALA A 38 7.60 21.63 8.02
C ALA A 38 8.74 20.60 7.89
N LEU A 39 9.20 20.02 9.01
CA LEU A 39 10.19 18.94 9.00
C LEU A 39 9.69 17.71 8.24
N ALA A 40 8.45 17.29 8.51
CA ALA A 40 7.81 16.17 7.81
C ALA A 40 7.64 16.46 6.31
N ARG A 41 7.27 17.70 5.94
CA ARG A 41 7.13 18.12 4.56
C ARG A 41 8.47 18.14 3.82
N ASN A 42 9.51 18.72 4.42
CA ASN A 42 10.85 18.73 3.82
C ASN A 42 11.38 17.31 3.56
N LEU A 43 11.04 16.36 4.44
CA LEU A 43 11.39 14.96 4.27
C LEU A 43 10.59 14.28 3.16
N TYR A 44 9.28 14.55 3.09
CA TYR A 44 8.41 14.03 2.04
C TYR A 44 8.80 14.52 0.64
N ASP A 45 9.15 15.80 0.53
CA ASP A 45 9.55 16.44 -0.74
C ASP A 45 11.01 16.12 -1.13
N ASP A 46 11.77 15.41 -0.29
CA ASP A 46 13.16 15.05 -0.58
C ASP A 46 13.23 14.04 -1.74
N PRO A 47 13.99 14.33 -2.83
CA PRO A 47 14.07 13.44 -3.99
C PRO A 47 14.52 12.01 -3.67
N SER A 48 15.36 11.83 -2.66
CA SER A 48 15.83 10.49 -2.26
C SER A 48 14.77 9.71 -1.47
N VAL A 49 13.85 10.39 -0.79
CA VAL A 49 12.68 9.75 -0.18
C VAL A 49 11.69 9.37 -1.28
N ILE A 50 11.34 10.31 -2.15
CA ILE A 50 10.38 10.08 -3.25
C ILE A 50 10.85 8.95 -4.17
N SER A 51 12.14 8.87 -4.47
CA SER A 51 12.68 7.81 -5.35
C SER A 51 12.91 6.46 -4.67
N HIS A 52 12.94 6.42 -3.33
CA HIS A 52 13.13 5.18 -2.59
C HIS A 52 11.83 4.37 -2.46
N PHE A 53 10.68 5.03 -2.37
CA PHE A 53 9.39 4.37 -2.19
C PHE A 53 8.63 4.22 -3.52
N ASP A 54 8.00 3.07 -3.73
CA ASP A 54 7.13 2.82 -4.89
C ASP A 54 5.93 3.78 -4.95
N ALA A 55 5.49 4.28 -3.79
CA ALA A 55 4.44 5.27 -3.65
C ALA A 55 4.66 6.11 -2.40
N CYS A 56 4.42 7.42 -2.52
CA CYS A 56 4.41 8.38 -1.42
C CYS A 56 3.03 9.03 -1.32
N ALA A 57 2.52 9.22 -0.11
CA ALA A 57 1.27 9.95 0.13
C ALA A 57 1.43 10.93 1.30
N TRP A 58 0.87 12.13 1.14
CA TRP A 58 0.77 13.13 2.19
C TRP A 58 -0.72 13.41 2.47
N THR A 59 -1.13 13.36 3.72
CA THR A 59 -2.48 13.78 4.13
C THR A 59 -2.45 14.53 5.46
N THR A 60 -3.38 15.46 5.63
CA THR A 60 -3.58 16.19 6.88
C THR A 60 -4.86 15.69 7.53
N ILE A 61 -4.80 15.31 8.80
CA ILE A 61 -5.98 14.92 9.56
C ILE A 61 -6.60 16.19 10.17
N SER A 62 -7.83 16.51 9.77
CA SER A 62 -8.61 17.60 10.38
C SER A 62 -9.09 17.23 11.78
N GLN A 63 -9.42 18.24 12.60
CA GLN A 63 -10.04 18.02 13.91
C GLN A 63 -11.44 17.41 13.78
N ASP A 64 -12.15 17.72 12.69
CA ASP A 64 -13.42 17.09 12.29
C ASP A 64 -13.17 15.70 11.65
N TYR A 65 -12.50 14.83 12.41
CA TYR A 65 -12.02 13.54 11.93
C TYR A 65 -13.18 12.62 11.52
N ASN A 66 -13.41 12.49 10.22
CA ASN A 66 -14.28 11.46 9.65
C ASN A 66 -13.43 10.28 9.14
N LYS A 67 -13.49 9.15 9.87
CA LYS A 67 -12.79 7.91 9.51
C LYS A 67 -13.05 7.47 8.07
N GLY A 68 -14.31 7.53 7.64
CA GLY A 68 -14.73 7.06 6.32
C GLY A 68 -14.16 7.90 5.19
N GLU A 69 -14.18 9.22 5.33
CA GLU A 69 -13.63 10.16 4.34
C GLU A 69 -12.10 10.01 4.22
N GLN A 70 -11.40 9.93 5.35
CA GLN A 70 -9.94 9.79 5.35
C GLN A 70 -9.48 8.43 4.80
N PHE A 71 -10.19 7.36 5.15
CA PHE A 71 -9.91 6.03 4.59
C PHE A 71 -10.20 6.00 3.09
N SER A 72 -11.28 6.64 2.64
CA SER A 72 -11.61 6.78 1.22
C SER A 72 -10.53 7.54 0.45
N ASN A 73 -9.96 8.60 1.04
CA ASN A 73 -8.86 9.35 0.43
C ASN A 73 -7.60 8.49 0.27
N ILE A 74 -7.23 7.74 1.31
CA ILE A 74 -6.06 6.83 1.26
C ILE A 74 -6.27 5.74 0.22
N LEU A 75 -7.44 5.08 0.22
CA LEU A 75 -7.78 4.06 -0.77
C LEU A 75 -7.82 4.60 -2.20
N SER A 76 -8.37 5.80 -2.39
CA SER A 76 -8.41 6.48 -3.69
C SER A 76 -7.00 6.69 -4.24
N LEU A 77 -6.06 7.14 -3.40
CA LEU A 77 -4.66 7.27 -3.79
C LEU A 77 -4.06 5.92 -4.21
N SER A 78 -4.27 4.85 -3.43
CA SER A 78 -3.76 3.53 -3.78
C SER A 78 -4.37 2.99 -5.09
N TYR A 79 -5.65 3.25 -5.32
CA TYR A 79 -6.36 2.87 -6.55
C TYR A 79 -5.87 3.65 -7.78
N ASN A 80 -5.65 4.96 -7.65
CA ASN A 80 -5.21 5.81 -8.76
C ASN A 80 -3.82 5.41 -9.28
N HIS A 81 -2.93 4.96 -8.39
CA HIS A 81 -1.59 4.48 -8.74
C HIS A 81 -1.54 2.98 -9.14
N LEU A 82 -2.69 2.30 -9.14
CA LEU A 82 -2.76 0.90 -9.55
C LEU A 82 -2.75 0.81 -11.09
N PRO A 83 -1.85 -0.01 -11.70
CA PRO A 83 -1.85 -0.26 -13.13
C PRO A 83 -3.22 -0.72 -13.64
N ASP A 84 -3.61 -0.26 -14.83
CA ASP A 84 -4.97 -0.50 -15.37
C ASP A 84 -5.35 -1.98 -15.46
N HIS A 85 -4.39 -2.85 -15.73
CA HIS A 85 -4.63 -4.30 -15.81
C HIS A 85 -4.91 -4.97 -14.46
N LEU A 86 -4.54 -4.33 -13.33
CA LEU A 86 -4.82 -4.84 -11.98
C LEU A 86 -6.14 -4.33 -11.41
N ARG A 87 -6.66 -3.20 -11.91
CA ARG A 87 -7.89 -2.55 -11.40
C ARG A 87 -9.11 -3.46 -11.41
N PRO A 88 -9.42 -4.23 -12.48
CA PRO A 88 -10.58 -5.12 -12.47
C PRO A 88 -10.50 -6.19 -11.39
N CYS A 89 -9.32 -6.77 -11.17
CA CYS A 89 -9.11 -7.78 -10.14
C CYS A 89 -9.35 -7.22 -8.74
N PHE A 90 -8.88 -6.00 -8.47
CA PHE A 90 -9.10 -5.34 -7.19
C PHE A 90 -10.58 -4.97 -6.97
N LEU A 91 -11.23 -4.36 -7.97
CA LEU A 91 -12.64 -3.98 -7.88
C LEU A 91 -13.58 -5.18 -7.69
N TYR A 92 -13.22 -6.34 -8.27
CA TYR A 92 -14.00 -7.57 -8.09
C TYR A 92 -14.09 -8.02 -6.63
N MET A 93 -13.19 -7.56 -5.74
CA MET A 93 -13.31 -7.86 -4.31
C MET A 93 -14.58 -7.28 -3.71
N GLY A 94 -15.09 -6.16 -4.25
CA GLY A 94 -16.35 -5.57 -3.83
C GLY A 94 -17.59 -6.40 -4.19
N ALA A 95 -17.45 -7.48 -4.96
CA ALA A 95 -18.54 -8.42 -5.23
C ALA A 95 -18.77 -9.40 -4.06
N PHE A 96 -17.85 -9.48 -3.09
CA PHE A 96 -17.97 -10.32 -1.91
C PHE A 96 -18.50 -9.50 -0.71
N PRO A 97 -19.23 -10.13 0.23
CA PRO A 97 -19.59 -9.49 1.49
C PRO A 97 -18.35 -9.02 2.27
N GLU A 98 -18.56 -8.06 3.16
CA GLU A 98 -17.54 -7.66 4.15
C GLU A 98 -17.07 -8.88 4.95
N ASP A 99 -15.77 -8.93 5.26
CA ASP A 99 -15.08 -10.03 5.96
C ASP A 99 -15.14 -11.43 5.29
N TYR A 100 -15.55 -11.51 4.02
CA TYR A 100 -15.60 -12.78 3.30
C TYR A 100 -14.21 -13.35 2.99
N GLU A 101 -13.89 -14.52 3.58
CA GLU A 101 -12.67 -15.24 3.23
C GLU A 101 -12.82 -16.08 1.95
N ILE A 102 -12.08 -15.70 0.91
CA ILE A 102 -12.01 -16.46 -0.34
C ILE A 102 -10.71 -17.26 -0.45
N ARG A 103 -10.83 -18.55 -0.78
CA ARG A 103 -9.67 -19.39 -1.14
C ARG A 103 -8.97 -18.81 -2.37
N THR A 104 -7.66 -18.61 -2.30
CA THR A 104 -6.84 -18.07 -3.40
C THR A 104 -7.02 -18.84 -4.70
N SER A 105 -7.11 -20.17 -4.64
CA SER A 105 -7.36 -21.03 -5.80
C SER A 105 -8.71 -20.77 -6.48
N ARG A 106 -9.75 -20.45 -5.71
CA ARG A 106 -11.06 -20.04 -6.24
C ARG A 106 -10.97 -18.66 -6.86
N LEU A 107 -10.31 -17.71 -6.19
CA LEU A 107 -10.20 -16.35 -6.68
C LEU A 107 -9.45 -16.27 -8.01
N ILE A 108 -8.33 -16.99 -8.14
CA ILE A 108 -7.54 -17.10 -9.37
C ILE A 108 -8.40 -17.61 -10.54
N LYS A 109 -9.25 -18.62 -10.29
CA LYS A 109 -10.15 -19.18 -11.31
C LYS A 109 -11.25 -18.20 -11.71
N LEU A 110 -11.80 -17.45 -10.75
CA LEU A 110 -12.79 -16.41 -11.04
C LEU A 110 -12.19 -15.32 -11.92
N TRP A 111 -11.04 -14.75 -11.55
CA TRP A 111 -10.40 -13.72 -12.36
C TRP A 111 -10.02 -14.19 -13.77
N ALA A 112 -9.61 -15.46 -13.92
CA ALA A 112 -9.36 -16.07 -15.23
C ALA A 112 -10.65 -16.23 -16.05
N ALA A 113 -11.75 -16.66 -15.43
CA ALA A 113 -13.04 -16.87 -16.09
C ALA A 113 -13.73 -15.55 -16.49
N GLU A 114 -13.60 -14.51 -15.67
CA GLU A 114 -14.15 -13.17 -15.93
C GLU A 114 -13.37 -12.39 -16.99
N GLY A 115 -12.21 -12.91 -17.42
CA GLY A 115 -11.38 -12.26 -18.44
C GLY A 115 -10.62 -11.02 -17.94
N PHE A 116 -10.45 -10.86 -16.62
CA PHE A 116 -9.70 -9.75 -16.04
C PHE A 116 -8.19 -9.84 -16.31
N VAL A 117 -7.71 -11.03 -16.66
CA VAL A 117 -6.31 -11.30 -16.96
C VAL A 117 -6.10 -11.56 -18.44
N ARG A 118 -5.05 -10.94 -18.99
CA ARG A 118 -4.65 -11.15 -20.38
C ARG A 118 -3.75 -12.38 -20.50
N ALA A 119 -3.82 -13.04 -21.65
CA ALA A 119 -2.91 -14.12 -21.97
C ALA A 119 -1.46 -13.60 -22.03
N ILE A 120 -0.55 -14.35 -21.42
CA ILE A 120 0.89 -14.08 -21.45
C ILE A 120 1.54 -15.26 -22.18
N PRO A 121 2.48 -15.03 -23.12
CA PRO A 121 3.14 -16.11 -23.83
C PRO A 121 3.72 -17.14 -22.86
N ASN A 122 3.49 -18.43 -23.14
CA ASN A 122 3.94 -19.57 -22.34
C ASN A 122 3.41 -19.62 -20.89
N LYS A 123 2.30 -18.92 -20.59
CA LYS A 123 1.64 -18.99 -19.28
C LYS A 123 0.13 -19.20 -19.44
N SER A 124 -0.44 -19.98 -18.54
CA SER A 124 -1.89 -20.11 -18.38
C SER A 124 -2.52 -18.82 -17.84
N LEU A 125 -3.83 -18.65 -18.04
CA LEU A 125 -4.59 -17.54 -17.45
C LEU A 125 -4.55 -17.57 -15.91
N GLU A 126 -4.53 -18.76 -15.32
CA GLU A 126 -4.37 -18.91 -13.87
C GLU A 126 -3.01 -18.42 -13.38
N GLU A 127 -1.93 -18.65 -14.13
CA GLU A 127 -0.61 -18.09 -13.81
C GLU A 127 -0.58 -16.57 -13.95
N ALA A 128 -1.24 -16.01 -14.97
CA ALA A 128 -1.43 -14.57 -15.09
C ALA A 128 -2.19 -13.98 -13.89
N ALA A 129 -3.27 -14.63 -13.44
CA ALA A 129 -4.04 -14.25 -12.26
C ALA A 129 -3.24 -14.38 -10.96
N LYS A 130 -2.40 -15.41 -10.80
CA LYS A 130 -1.46 -15.51 -9.66
C LYS A 130 -0.51 -14.32 -9.62
N MET A 131 -0.01 -13.86 -10.77
CA MET A 131 0.84 -12.67 -10.82
C MET A 131 0.09 -11.40 -10.44
N HIS A 132 -1.19 -11.26 -10.85
CA HIS A 132 -2.02 -10.13 -10.42
C HIS A 132 -2.27 -10.15 -8.91
N LEU A 133 -2.59 -11.32 -8.35
CA LEU A 133 -2.76 -11.49 -6.90
C LEU A 133 -1.50 -11.08 -6.15
N LYS A 134 -0.34 -11.58 -6.60
CA LYS A 134 0.95 -11.20 -6.01
C LYS A 134 1.18 -9.69 -6.08
N ALA A 135 0.94 -9.06 -7.23
CA ALA A 135 1.14 -7.62 -7.38
C ALA A 135 0.22 -6.79 -6.48
N LEU A 136 -1.01 -7.24 -6.22
CA LEU A 136 -1.95 -6.59 -5.30
C LEU A 136 -1.54 -6.78 -3.82
N VAL A 137 -1.03 -7.97 -3.47
CA VAL A 137 -0.49 -8.25 -2.13
C VAL A 137 0.78 -7.44 -1.86
N ASP A 138 1.71 -7.38 -2.82
CA ASP A 138 2.94 -6.60 -2.70
C ASP A 138 2.64 -5.09 -2.54
N ARG A 139 1.47 -4.63 -3.00
CA ARG A 139 0.95 -3.25 -2.84
C ARG A 139 0.12 -3.05 -1.57
N ASN A 140 0.01 -4.05 -0.69
CA ASN A 140 -0.83 -4.05 0.51
C ASN A 140 -2.33 -3.77 0.24
N LEU A 141 -2.82 -4.08 -0.95
CA LEU A 141 -4.23 -3.93 -1.32
C LEU A 141 -5.06 -5.18 -1.01
N LEU A 142 -4.42 -6.33 -0.86
CA LEU A 142 -5.04 -7.59 -0.46
C LEU A 142 -4.22 -8.27 0.62
N PHE A 143 -4.91 -8.82 1.62
CA PHE A 143 -4.30 -9.66 2.65
C PHE A 143 -4.51 -11.12 2.32
N VAL A 144 -3.41 -11.90 2.34
CA VAL A 144 -3.45 -13.35 2.17
C VAL A 144 -3.00 -14.00 3.47
N HIS A 145 -3.91 -14.72 4.11
CA HIS A 145 -3.60 -15.50 5.30
C HIS A 145 -3.21 -16.93 4.89
N ARG A 146 -2.12 -17.44 5.45
CA ARG A 146 -1.73 -18.84 5.28
C ARG A 146 -2.53 -19.68 6.26
N GLN A 147 -3.54 -20.40 5.77
CA GLN A 147 -4.11 -21.49 6.57
C GLN A 147 -3.16 -22.68 6.48
N GLU A 148 -2.51 -23.03 7.59
CA GLU A 148 -1.89 -24.33 7.74
C GLU A 148 -3.00 -25.38 7.69
N THR A 149 -2.96 -26.23 6.68
CA THR A 149 -3.80 -27.43 6.67
C THR A 149 -3.43 -28.22 7.91
N LYS A 150 -4.30 -28.22 8.93
CA LYS A 150 -4.24 -29.25 9.97
C LYS A 150 -4.32 -30.58 9.24
N GLY A 151 -3.21 -31.32 9.26
CA GLY A 151 -3.13 -32.67 8.70
C GLY A 151 -4.27 -33.49 9.24
N MET A 152 -4.92 -34.19 8.33
CA MET A 152 -6.04 -35.11 8.54
C MET A 152 -5.63 -36.26 9.47
#